data_AF-A0A9W4N8U6-F1
#
_entry.id   AF-A0A9W4N8U6-F1
#
_cell.length_a   1.000
_cell.length_b   1.000
_cell.length_c   1.000
_cell.angle_alpha   90.00
_cell.angle_beta   90.00
_cell.angle_gamma   90.00
#
_symmetry.space_group_name_H-M   'P 1'
#
loop_
_entity.id
_entity.type
_entity.pdbx_description
1 polymer ?
#
loop_
_entity_poly.entity_id
_entity_poly.type
_entity_poly.pdbx_seq_one_letter_code
_entity_poly.pdbx_strand_id
1 'polypeptide(L)'
;MLLRSSRVQTECEKFRAEPNLCLESRIQFAGRRVSYPFRKSTLRKIEEDAGHIRGSVSFSLDILQLKSNNRIEDGVSAVRSLLERTHSRQTSFAIRAWLQAPDISVNHNVVYPKHHPNTGLWLTNGPQFANWLVERSSFLWLNGFAGCGKSVLCAAAIQSTFRGDAA
;
A
#
# COMPACT_ATOMS: atom_id res chain seq x y z
N MET A 1 -22.62 -53.15 -37.75
CA MET A 1 -21.40 -52.33 -37.54
C MET A 1 -20.28 -53.21 -36.95
N LEU A 2 -19.93 -54.32 -37.61
CA LEU A 2 -19.00 -55.35 -37.08
C LEU A 2 -18.12 -55.94 -38.21
N LEU A 3 -17.62 -55.10 -39.12
CA LEU A 3 -16.80 -55.55 -40.26
C LEU A 3 -15.48 -54.78 -40.42
N ARG A 4 -15.10 -53.95 -39.42
CA ARG A 4 -13.81 -53.23 -39.42
C ARG A 4 -12.75 -53.81 -38.48
N SER A 5 -13.12 -54.70 -37.55
CA SER A 5 -12.17 -55.26 -36.57
C SER A 5 -11.39 -56.47 -37.10
N SER A 6 -11.92 -57.21 -38.07
CA SER A 6 -11.26 -58.43 -38.58
C SER A 6 -10.06 -58.14 -39.47
N ARG A 7 -10.03 -56.96 -40.13
CA ARG A 7 -8.97 -56.57 -41.08
C ARG A 7 -7.67 -56.17 -40.40
N VAL A 8 -7.76 -55.60 -39.19
CA VAL A 8 -6.58 -55.25 -38.39
C VAL A 8 -5.97 -56.51 -37.76
N GLN A 9 -6.81 -57.43 -37.28
CA GLN A 9 -6.35 -58.70 -36.72
C GLN A 9 -5.64 -59.59 -37.76
N THR A 10 -6.17 -59.69 -38.98
CA THR A 10 -5.57 -60.51 -40.06
C THR A 10 -4.27 -59.95 -40.60
N GLU A 11 -4.09 -58.63 -40.59
CA GLU A 11 -2.79 -58.03 -40.93
C GLU A 11 -1.76 -58.27 -39.82
N CYS A 12 -2.16 -58.28 -38.54
CA CYS A 12 -1.27 -58.64 -37.44
C CYS A 12 -0.80 -60.11 -37.48
N GLU A 13 -1.63 -61.03 -37.99
CA GLU A 13 -1.25 -62.44 -38.12
C GLU A 13 -0.27 -62.71 -39.27
N LYS A 14 -0.32 -61.91 -40.36
CA LYS A 14 0.70 -61.99 -41.44
C LYS A 14 2.12 -61.68 -40.97
N PHE A 15 2.28 -60.92 -39.89
CA PHE A 15 3.60 -60.60 -39.32
C PHE A 15 4.21 -61.74 -38.48
N ARG A 16 3.49 -62.85 -38.25
CA ARG A 16 3.98 -64.00 -37.47
C ARG A 16 4.45 -65.19 -38.31
N ALA A 17 4.31 -65.16 -39.64
CA ALA A 17 4.71 -66.29 -40.48
C ALA A 17 6.00 -65.98 -41.28
N GLU A 18 7.08 -66.59 -40.78
CA GLU A 18 8.34 -67.00 -41.44
C GLU A 18 9.45 -65.97 -41.74
N PRO A 19 10.70 -66.28 -41.34
CA PRO A 19 11.88 -65.43 -41.49
C PRO A 19 12.54 -65.70 -42.85
N ASN A 20 13.23 -64.70 -43.43
CA ASN A 20 14.55 -64.87 -44.06
C ASN A 20 15.10 -63.53 -44.60
N LEU A 21 16.18 -63.07 -43.95
CA LEU A 21 17.36 -62.38 -44.49
C LEU A 21 17.19 -61.40 -45.67
N CYS A 22 16.31 -60.40 -45.54
CA CYS A 22 16.44 -59.09 -46.25
C CYS A 22 15.56 -58.00 -45.58
N LEU A 23 15.14 -58.23 -44.33
CA LEU A 23 14.14 -57.40 -43.64
C LEU A 23 14.77 -56.41 -42.66
N GLU A 24 15.96 -56.69 -42.10
CA GLU A 24 16.61 -55.82 -41.12
C GLU A 24 16.88 -54.41 -41.67
N SER A 25 17.41 -54.30 -42.90
CA SER A 25 17.67 -53.01 -43.53
C SER A 25 16.38 -52.25 -43.90
N ARG A 26 15.28 -52.96 -44.18
CA ARG A 26 13.97 -52.35 -44.48
C ARG A 26 13.22 -51.94 -43.21
N ILE A 27 13.36 -52.69 -42.12
CA ILE A 27 12.79 -52.36 -40.80
C ILE A 27 13.51 -51.14 -40.21
N GLN A 28 14.82 -51.01 -40.39
CA GLN A 28 15.56 -49.86 -39.87
C GLN A 28 15.15 -48.54 -40.57
N PHE A 29 14.84 -48.59 -41.87
CA PHE A 29 14.34 -47.45 -42.64
C PHE A 29 12.84 -47.16 -42.41
N ALA A 30 12.01 -48.18 -42.22
CA ALA A 30 10.59 -48.01 -41.91
C ALA A 30 10.37 -47.54 -40.47
N GLY A 31 11.10 -48.10 -39.50
CA GLY A 31 11.02 -47.74 -38.08
C GLY A 31 11.42 -46.29 -37.82
N ARG A 32 12.40 -45.74 -38.56
CA ARG A 32 12.73 -44.31 -38.52
C ARG A 32 11.66 -43.42 -39.17
N ARG A 33 10.85 -43.96 -40.10
CA ARG A 33 9.73 -43.24 -40.76
C ARG A 33 8.42 -43.31 -39.98
N VAL A 34 8.32 -44.20 -38.99
CA VAL A 34 7.18 -44.26 -38.04
C VAL A 34 7.34 -43.27 -36.89
N SER A 35 8.53 -42.66 -36.73
CA SER A 35 8.84 -41.76 -35.62
C SER A 35 7.96 -40.49 -35.59
N TYR A 36 7.30 -40.11 -36.70
CA TYR A 36 6.33 -39.02 -36.66
C TYR A 36 5.37 -39.05 -37.88
N PRO A 37 4.10 -39.49 -37.73
CA PRO A 37 3.17 -39.67 -38.85
C PRO A 37 2.51 -38.37 -39.38
N PHE A 38 2.97 -37.19 -38.93
CA PHE A 38 2.33 -35.91 -39.23
C PHE A 38 3.01 -35.20 -40.42
N ARG A 39 2.20 -34.58 -41.29
CA ARG A 39 2.70 -33.77 -42.42
C ARG A 39 3.48 -32.56 -41.88
N LYS A 40 4.52 -32.12 -42.62
CA LYS A 40 5.33 -30.92 -42.30
C LYS A 40 4.47 -29.67 -42.01
N SER A 41 3.33 -29.52 -42.69
CA SER A 41 2.39 -28.43 -42.46
C SER A 41 1.67 -28.49 -41.10
N THR A 42 1.36 -29.69 -40.60
CA THR A 42 0.74 -29.88 -39.28
C THR A 42 1.74 -29.59 -38.16
N LEU A 43 2.98 -30.06 -38.31
CA LEU A 43 4.07 -29.75 -37.40
C LEU A 43 4.33 -28.25 -37.27
N ARG A 44 4.38 -27.54 -38.40
CA ARG A 44 4.59 -26.10 -38.42
C ARG A 44 3.47 -25.34 -37.69
N LYS A 45 2.21 -25.76 -37.86
CA LYS A 45 1.08 -25.16 -37.13
C LYS A 45 1.18 -25.36 -35.63
N ILE A 46 1.54 -26.57 -35.18
CA ILE A 46 1.72 -26.85 -33.74
C ILE A 46 2.86 -26.00 -33.16
N GLU A 47 3.95 -25.83 -33.89
CA GLU A 47 5.07 -24.98 -33.45
C GLU A 47 4.67 -23.50 -33.37
N GLU A 48 3.89 -23.03 -34.34
CA GLU A 48 3.34 -21.67 -34.37
C GLU A 48 2.36 -21.43 -33.20
N ASP A 49 1.45 -22.37 -32.96
CA ASP A 49 0.51 -22.34 -31.83
C ASP A 49 1.24 -22.41 -30.49
N ALA A 50 2.23 -23.30 -30.36
CA ALA A 50 3.06 -23.41 -29.15
C ALA A 50 3.89 -22.13 -28.92
N GLY A 51 4.36 -21.51 -30.00
CA GLY A 51 5.01 -20.20 -29.97
C GLY A 51 4.08 -19.11 -29.46
N HIS A 52 2.85 -19.06 -29.98
CA HIS A 52 1.82 -18.12 -29.56
C HIS A 52 1.43 -18.31 -28.09
N ILE A 53 1.22 -19.56 -27.65
CA ILE A 53 0.89 -19.89 -26.25
C ILE A 53 2.05 -19.48 -25.34
N ARG A 54 3.29 -19.82 -25.69
CA ARG A 54 4.47 -19.41 -24.91
C ARG A 54 4.57 -17.89 -24.79
N GLY A 55 4.35 -17.17 -25.89
CA GLY A 55 4.34 -15.71 -25.90
C GLY A 55 3.25 -15.13 -24.99
N SER A 56 2.03 -15.67 -25.07
CA SER A 56 0.89 -15.25 -24.26
C SER A 56 1.12 -15.51 -22.75
N VAL A 57 1.65 -16.67 -22.40
CA VAL A 57 1.98 -17.01 -21.02
C VAL A 57 3.11 -16.12 -20.49
N SER A 58 4.15 -15.88 -21.29
CA SER A 58 5.24 -14.96 -20.92
C SER A 58 4.72 -13.56 -20.65
N PHE A 59 3.89 -13.02 -21.54
CA PHE A 59 3.28 -11.70 -21.36
C PHE A 59 2.40 -11.63 -20.10
N SER A 60 1.58 -12.66 -19.87
CA SER A 60 0.74 -12.73 -18.68
C SER A 60 1.58 -12.76 -17.39
N LEU A 61 2.72 -13.46 -17.41
CA LEU A 61 3.67 -13.51 -16.31
C LEU A 61 4.24 -12.11 -16.02
N ASP A 62 4.68 -11.39 -17.06
CA ASP A 62 5.23 -10.04 -16.91
C ASP A 62 4.21 -9.08 -16.28
N ILE A 63 2.93 -9.15 -16.70
CA ILE A 63 1.85 -8.36 -16.11
C ILE A 63 1.63 -8.70 -14.63
N LEU A 64 1.69 -9.99 -14.27
CA LEU A 64 1.55 -10.41 -12.87
C LEU A 64 2.72 -9.92 -11.99
N GLN A 65 3.95 -9.95 -12.52
CA GLN A 65 5.13 -9.43 -11.84
C GLN A 65 5.01 -7.92 -11.58
N LEU A 66 4.64 -7.14 -12.60
CA LEU A 66 4.40 -5.71 -12.47
C LEU A 66 3.33 -5.41 -11.40
N LYS A 67 2.24 -6.16 -11.38
CA LYS A 67 1.18 -5.99 -10.38
C LYS A 67 1.63 -6.31 -8.96
N SER A 68 2.47 -7.33 -8.79
CA SER A 68 3.05 -7.67 -7.48
C SER A 68 3.98 -6.56 -6.98
N ASN A 69 4.83 -6.04 -7.85
CA ASN A 69 5.78 -4.99 -7.49
C ASN A 69 5.06 -3.69 -7.11
N ASN A 70 4.06 -3.26 -7.88
CA ASN A 70 3.26 -2.09 -7.54
C ASN A 70 2.57 -2.26 -6.17
N ARG A 71 2.03 -3.45 -5.88
CA ARG A 71 1.43 -3.73 -4.56
C ARG A 71 2.43 -3.64 -3.42
N ILE A 72 3.67 -4.06 -3.64
CA ILE A 72 4.75 -3.93 -2.65
C ILE A 72 5.08 -2.45 -2.44
N GLU A 73 5.21 -1.67 -3.51
CA GLU A 73 5.48 -0.23 -3.43
C GLU A 73 4.38 0.52 -2.67
N ASP A 74 3.11 0.22 -2.96
CA ASP A 74 1.96 0.78 -2.25
C ASP A 74 2.02 0.44 -0.74
N GLY A 75 2.30 -0.82 -0.41
CA GLY A 75 2.44 -1.28 0.98
C GLY A 75 3.59 -0.58 1.71
N VAL A 76 4.75 -0.44 1.05
CA VAL A 76 5.92 0.26 1.60
C VAL A 76 5.62 1.73 1.83
N SER A 77 4.92 2.39 0.90
CA SER A 77 4.49 3.78 1.04
C SER A 77 3.54 3.96 2.24
N ALA A 78 2.58 3.05 2.41
CA ALA A 78 1.67 3.06 3.55
C ALA A 78 2.41 2.90 4.88
N VAL A 79 3.34 1.93 4.99
CA VAL A 79 4.16 1.72 6.19
C VAL A 79 5.03 2.94 6.49
N ARG A 80 5.65 3.55 5.49
CA ARG A 80 6.45 4.76 5.66
C ARG A 80 5.62 5.90 6.25
N SER A 81 4.40 6.11 5.74
CA SER A 81 3.50 7.14 6.27
C SER A 81 3.11 6.89 7.72
N LEU A 82 2.92 5.62 8.12
CA LEU A 82 2.62 5.24 9.50
C LEU A 82 3.81 5.47 10.43
N LEU A 83 5.03 5.19 9.95
CA LEU A 83 6.26 5.43 10.68
C LEU A 83 6.46 6.93 10.94
N GLU A 84 6.30 7.77 9.92
CA GLU A 84 6.42 9.23 10.07
C GLU A 84 5.41 9.78 11.10
N ARG A 85 4.16 9.30 11.06
CA ARG A 85 3.13 9.66 12.05
C ARG A 85 3.52 9.22 13.46
N THR A 86 4.03 8.00 13.59
CA THR A 86 4.47 7.45 14.88
C THR A 86 5.67 8.21 15.44
N HIS A 87 6.68 8.48 14.60
CA HIS A 87 7.85 9.26 14.97
C HIS A 87 7.47 10.69 15.41
N SER A 88 6.62 11.37 14.64
CA SER A 88 6.12 12.70 15.00
C SER A 88 5.43 12.72 16.37
N ARG A 89 4.63 11.70 16.67
CA ARG A 89 3.99 11.53 17.98
C ARG A 89 5.00 11.24 19.08
N GLN A 90 5.97 10.36 18.82
CA GLN A 90 7.03 10.01 19.77
C GLN A 90 7.86 11.24 20.15
N THR A 91 8.28 12.03 19.17
CA THR A 91 9.05 13.26 19.39
C THR A 91 8.22 14.28 20.14
N SER A 92 6.95 14.48 19.78
CA SER A 92 6.04 15.38 20.52
C SER A 92 5.86 14.93 21.97
N PHE A 93 5.73 13.62 22.21
CA PHE A 93 5.63 13.04 23.55
C PHE A 93 6.93 13.25 24.33
N ALA A 94 8.09 12.98 23.71
CA ALA A 94 9.40 13.18 24.32
C ALA A 94 9.62 14.65 24.70
N ILE A 95 9.23 15.60 23.85
CA ILE A 95 9.31 17.03 24.15
C ILE A 95 8.40 17.39 25.33
N ARG A 96 7.15 16.91 25.36
CA ARG A 96 6.22 17.17 26.48
C ARG A 96 6.73 16.55 27.78
N ALA A 97 7.26 15.33 27.71
CA ALA A 97 7.86 14.64 28.84
C ALA A 97 9.15 15.31 29.31
N TRP A 98 9.94 15.91 28.43
CA TRP A 98 11.11 16.72 28.81
C TRP A 98 10.70 18.04 29.48
N LEU A 99 9.68 18.72 28.94
CA LEU A 99 9.19 19.98 29.50
C LEU A 99 8.60 19.82 30.90
N GLN A 100 8.01 18.66 31.23
CA GLN A 100 7.30 18.42 32.50
C GLN A 100 6.38 19.59 32.88
N ALA A 101 5.70 20.16 31.89
CA ALA A 101 4.90 21.35 32.10
C ALA A 101 3.73 21.05 33.05
N PRO A 102 3.48 21.92 34.06
CA PRO A 102 2.34 21.74 34.95
C PRO A 102 1.03 21.82 34.18
N ASP A 103 0.03 21.08 34.65
CA ASP A 103 -1.29 21.06 34.03
C ASP A 103 -1.93 22.46 34.07
N ILE A 104 -2.04 23.06 32.89
CA ILE A 104 -2.60 24.40 32.70
C ILE A 104 -4.06 24.42 33.12
N SER A 105 -4.80 23.32 32.96
CA SER A 105 -6.22 23.24 33.31
C SER A 105 -6.44 23.35 34.82
N VAL A 106 -5.59 22.69 35.61
CA VAL A 106 -5.61 22.78 37.08
C VAL A 106 -5.27 24.21 37.51
N ASN A 107 -4.22 24.80 36.92
CA ASN A 107 -3.86 26.18 37.23
C ASN A 107 -4.95 27.17 36.82
N HIS A 108 -5.58 26.99 35.65
CA HIS A 108 -6.69 27.82 35.18
C HIS A 108 -7.88 27.74 36.14
N ASN A 109 -8.29 26.54 36.54
CA ASN A 109 -9.40 26.35 37.48
C ASN A 109 -9.16 26.98 38.86
N VAL A 110 -7.91 27.12 39.29
CA VAL A 110 -7.56 27.78 40.56
C VAL A 110 -7.46 29.30 40.41
N VAL A 111 -6.95 29.78 39.28
CA VAL A 111 -6.64 31.20 39.04
C VAL A 111 -7.86 31.96 38.53
N TYR A 112 -8.67 31.36 37.66
CA TYR A 112 -9.82 32.01 37.04
C TYR A 112 -10.88 32.46 38.05
N PRO A 113 -11.27 31.68 39.08
CA PRO A 113 -12.24 32.15 40.08
C PRO A 113 -11.74 33.28 40.97
N LYS A 114 -10.41 33.44 41.10
CA LYS A 114 -9.78 34.52 41.88
C LYS A 114 -9.74 35.84 41.10
N HIS A 115 -10.09 35.80 39.83
CA HIS A 115 -10.15 36.97 38.98
C HIS A 115 -11.32 37.86 39.41
N HIS A 116 -11.07 39.17 39.54
CA HIS A 116 -12.16 40.11 39.76
C HIS A 116 -12.96 40.30 38.46
N PRO A 117 -14.30 40.33 38.49
CA PRO A 117 -15.09 40.66 37.32
C PRO A 117 -14.62 42.00 36.74
N ASN A 118 -14.42 42.06 35.41
CA ASN A 118 -13.91 43.18 34.61
C ASN A 118 -12.38 43.38 34.51
N THR A 119 -11.54 42.65 35.25
CA THR A 119 -10.08 42.74 34.99
C THR A 119 -9.72 42.04 33.66
N GLY A 120 -8.70 42.56 32.96
CA GLY A 120 -8.25 42.02 31.67
C GLY A 120 -9.15 42.31 30.45
N LEU A 121 -10.28 43.01 30.60
CA LEU A 121 -11.12 43.42 29.46
C LEU A 121 -10.36 44.28 28.43
N TRP A 122 -9.43 45.12 28.88
CA TRP A 122 -8.58 45.93 28.01
C TRP A 122 -7.70 45.07 27.08
N LEU A 123 -7.35 43.85 27.53
CA LEU A 123 -6.59 42.89 26.75
C LEU A 123 -7.51 42.13 25.80
N THR A 124 -8.59 41.52 26.32
CA THR A 124 -9.48 40.66 25.52
C THR A 124 -10.27 41.42 24.46
N ASN A 125 -10.61 42.69 24.72
CA ASN A 125 -11.31 43.55 23.77
C ASN A 125 -10.35 44.40 22.93
N GLY A 126 -9.03 44.27 23.16
CA GLY A 126 -8.02 45.04 22.45
C GLY A 126 -7.80 44.53 21.02
N PRO A 127 -7.45 45.41 20.06
CA PRO A 127 -7.19 45.00 18.68
C PRO A 127 -5.98 44.07 18.55
N GLN A 128 -5.02 44.17 19.47
CA GLN A 128 -3.83 43.32 19.51
C GLN A 128 -4.19 41.85 19.78
N PHE A 129 -5.13 41.61 20.71
CA PHE A 129 -5.60 40.27 21.04
C PHE A 129 -6.48 39.70 19.92
N ALA A 130 -7.37 40.51 19.35
CA ALA A 130 -8.19 40.11 18.21
C ALA A 130 -7.33 39.71 16.99
N ASN A 131 -6.31 40.52 16.65
CA ASN A 131 -5.40 40.21 15.56
C ASN A 131 -4.59 38.94 15.84
N TRP A 132 -4.09 38.79 17.07
CA TRP A 132 -3.38 37.59 17.50
C TRP A 132 -4.23 36.30 17.38
N LEU A 133 -5.53 36.37 17.67
CA LEU A 133 -6.42 35.22 17.53
C LEU A 133 -6.64 34.79 16.07
N VAL A 134 -6.66 35.75 15.14
CA VAL A 134 -6.95 35.48 13.72
C VAL A 134 -5.68 35.10 12.94
N GLU A 135 -4.54 35.70 13.29
CA GLU A 135 -3.29 35.51 12.56
C GLU A 135 -2.61 34.18 12.93
N ARG A 136 -2.38 33.33 11.92
CA ARG A 136 -1.66 32.07 12.10
C ARG A 136 -0.21 32.32 12.48
N SER A 137 0.30 31.56 13.45
CA SER A 137 1.69 31.64 13.91
C SER A 137 2.10 33.00 14.51
N SER A 138 1.14 33.75 15.07
CA SER A 138 1.39 35.01 15.74
C SER A 138 1.69 34.83 17.24
N PHE A 139 2.44 35.78 17.82
CA PHE A 139 2.84 35.76 19.23
C PHE A 139 2.39 37.05 19.92
N LEU A 140 1.71 36.91 21.07
CA LEU A 140 1.34 38.03 21.93
C LEU A 140 2.13 37.95 23.23
N TRP A 141 2.88 39.01 23.53
CA TRP A 141 3.75 39.06 24.70
C TRP A 141 3.20 39.99 25.78
N LEU A 142 2.99 39.45 26.99
CA LEU A 142 2.49 40.19 28.14
C LEU A 142 3.60 40.50 29.14
N ASN A 143 4.04 41.76 29.16
CA ASN A 143 5.08 42.24 30.07
C ASN A 143 4.48 42.86 31.35
N GLY A 144 5.14 42.62 32.49
CA GLY A 144 4.80 43.28 33.74
C GLY A 144 5.60 42.74 34.92
N PHE A 145 5.65 43.51 36.01
CA PHE A 145 6.36 43.15 37.24
C PHE A 145 5.83 41.85 37.88
N ALA A 146 6.62 41.21 38.73
CA ALA A 146 6.15 40.08 39.53
C ALA A 146 4.92 40.50 40.36
N GLY A 147 3.92 39.62 40.46
CA GLY A 147 2.69 39.91 41.21
C GLY A 147 1.65 40.78 40.48
N CYS A 148 1.90 41.31 39.28
CA CYS A 148 0.93 42.16 38.56
C CYS A 148 -0.24 41.39 37.91
N GLY A 149 -0.45 40.11 38.27
CA GLY A 149 -1.61 39.34 37.82
C GLY A 149 -1.54 38.78 36.40
N LYS A 150 -0.35 38.69 35.77
CA LYS A 150 -0.20 38.12 34.40
C LYS A 150 -0.88 36.77 34.21
N SER A 151 -0.71 35.84 35.16
CA SER A 151 -1.35 34.51 35.10
C SER A 151 -2.88 34.59 35.14
N VAL A 152 -3.43 35.57 35.87
CA VAL A 152 -4.87 35.84 35.92
C VAL A 152 -5.36 36.38 34.58
N LEU A 153 -4.59 37.29 33.96
CA LEU A 153 -4.88 37.82 32.62
C LEU A 153 -4.82 36.71 31.55
N CYS A 154 -3.85 35.80 31.63
CA CYS A 154 -3.79 34.64 30.75
C CYS A 154 -5.01 33.71 30.92
N ALA A 155 -5.45 33.45 32.15
CA ALA A 155 -6.64 32.64 32.40
C ALA A 155 -7.92 33.30 31.86
N ALA A 156 -8.06 34.62 32.02
CA ALA A 156 -9.15 35.40 31.45
C ALA A 156 -9.13 35.40 29.91
N ALA A 157 -7.95 35.53 29.30
CA ALA A 157 -7.77 35.45 27.85
C ALA A 157 -8.21 34.09 27.30
N ILE A 158 -7.75 32.98 27.91
CA ILE A 158 -8.18 31.62 27.54
C ILE A 158 -9.70 31.47 27.67
N GLN A 159 -10.31 31.99 28.73
CA GLN A 159 -11.76 31.92 28.87
C GLN A 159 -12.50 32.72 27.79
N SER A 160 -11.94 33.85 27.36
CA SER A 160 -12.54 34.69 26.32
C SER A 160 -12.57 33.99 24.96
N THR A 161 -11.55 33.20 24.63
CA THR A 161 -11.55 32.41 23.38
C THR A 161 -12.65 31.35 23.40
N PHE A 162 -12.80 30.61 24.51
CA PHE A 162 -13.87 29.63 24.66
C PHE A 162 -15.28 30.23 24.61
N ARG A 163 -15.46 31.50 24.99
CA ARG A 163 -16.75 32.20 24.92
C ARG A 163 -17.02 32.80 23.54
N GLY A 164 -15.97 33.19 22.80
CA GLY A 164 -16.08 33.75 21.46
C GLY A 164 -16.48 32.73 20.39
N ASP A 165 -16.16 31.45 20.59
CA ASP A 165 -16.52 30.36 19.66
C ASP A 165 -18.01 29.95 19.70
N ALA A 166 -18.81 30.54 20.61
CA ALA A 166 -20.23 30.21 20.83
C ALA A 166 -21.22 31.27 20.29
N ALA A 167 -20.75 32.25 19.50
CA ALA A 167 -21.56 33.33 18.93
C ALA A 167 -21.54 33.31 17.40
#